data_AF-A0A382MJL6-F1
#
_entry.id   AF-A0A382MJL6-F1
#
_cell.length_a   1.000
_cell.length_b   1.000
_cell.length_c   1.000
_cell.angle_alpha   90.00
_cell.angle_beta   90.00
_cell.angle_gamma   90.00
#
_symmetry.space_group_name_H-M   'P 1'
#
loop_
_entity.id
_entity.type
_entity.pdbx_description
1 polymer ?
#
loop_
_entity_poly.entity_id
_entity_poly.type
_entity_poly.pdbx_seq_one_letter_code
_entity_poly.pdbx_strand_id
1 'polypeptide(L)'
;PPMVYMTGQKNISLSLSEVEVMRKHLTDKHGMLFADNGGSSAWHSQFFGLMRQVLPDVEPIRVPLDHPIHRSVPFVPIVAPHGGRIAYGWVIDSRLAVYYHPGDIGDAWADGHAGVPESVYEACYRLGGNVMLYSHTDYSKWLQTRKKKDGK
;
A
#
# COMPACT_ATOMS: atom_id res chain seq x y z
N PRO A 1 -0.07 -2.00 15.02
CA PRO A 1 -1.21 -1.85 14.06
C PRO A 1 -0.93 -2.73 12.84
N PRO A 2 -1.93 -3.33 12.19
CA PRO A 2 -1.72 -4.23 11.04
C PRO A 2 -1.29 -3.47 9.78
N MET A 3 -1.53 -2.16 9.72
CA MET A 3 -1.26 -1.32 8.56
C MET A 3 -0.68 0.04 8.96
N VAL A 4 0.19 0.59 8.12
CA VAL A 4 0.61 2.00 8.08
C VAL A 4 0.17 2.60 6.74
N TYR A 5 -0.34 3.83 6.77
CA TYR A 5 -0.63 4.62 5.56
C TYR A 5 0.44 5.69 5.35
N MET A 6 0.91 5.87 4.12
CA MET A 6 1.92 6.87 3.75
C MET A 6 1.53 7.61 2.47
N THR A 7 1.50 8.94 2.53
CA THR A 7 1.24 9.80 1.38
C THR A 7 2.18 11.00 1.39
N GLY A 8 2.33 11.65 0.24
CA GLY A 8 3.13 12.86 0.12
C GLY A 8 3.40 13.28 -1.32
N GLN A 9 4.01 14.46 -1.44
CA GLN A 9 4.33 15.11 -2.72
C GLN A 9 5.80 15.53 -2.84
N LYS A 10 6.57 15.49 -1.74
CA LYS A 10 7.97 15.97 -1.67
C LYS A 10 8.92 14.84 -1.24
N ASN A 11 10.03 15.19 -0.58
CA ASN A 11 11.04 14.23 -0.17
C ASN A 11 10.56 13.27 0.92
N ILE A 12 10.90 12.00 0.76
CA ILE A 12 10.87 10.99 1.82
C ILE A 12 12.27 10.93 2.42
N SER A 13 12.38 11.22 3.72
CA SER A 13 13.64 11.15 4.46
C SER A 13 13.43 10.34 5.74
N LEU A 14 14.12 9.22 5.85
CA LEU A 14 14.14 8.37 7.03
C LEU A 14 15.59 8.10 7.41
N SER A 15 15.87 8.13 8.71
CA SER A 15 17.12 7.66 9.28
C SER A 15 17.27 6.14 9.12
N LEU A 16 18.49 5.63 9.26
CA LEU A 16 18.74 4.18 9.19
C LEU A 16 17.94 3.39 10.22
N SER A 17 17.73 3.94 11.42
CA SER A 17 16.92 3.31 12.46
C SER A 17 15.43 3.27 12.09
N GLU A 18 14.90 4.31 11.44
CA GLU A 18 13.51 4.34 10.97
C GLU A 18 13.29 3.37 9.79
N VAL A 19 14.25 3.26 8.87
CA VAL A 19 14.24 2.24 7.80
C VAL A 19 14.20 0.83 8.41
N GLU A 20 15.01 0.58 9.44
CA GLU A 20 15.02 -0.71 10.14
C GLU A 20 13.70 -1.00 10.87
N VAL A 21 13.09 0.01 11.50
CA VAL A 21 11.76 -0.12 12.12
C VAL A 21 10.71 -0.47 11.08
N MET A 22 10.73 0.19 9.91
CA MET A 22 9.79 -0.11 8.82
C MET A 22 10.00 -1.51 8.24
N ARG A 23 11.26 -1.94 8.08
CA ARG A 23 11.59 -3.31 7.66
C ARG A 23 11.01 -4.33 8.62
N LYS A 24 11.31 -4.21 9.92
CA LYS A 24 10.75 -5.10 10.97
C LYS A 24 9.24 -5.08 11.02
N HIS A 25 8.62 -3.93 10.77
CA HIS A 25 7.17 -3.84 10.70
C HIS A 25 6.61 -4.72 9.58
N LEU A 26 7.22 -4.67 8.39
CA LEU A 26 6.80 -5.44 7.21
C LEU A 26 7.21 -6.91 7.28
N THR A 27 8.35 -7.25 7.86
CA THR A 27 8.83 -8.65 7.93
C THR A 27 8.34 -9.35 9.19
N ASP A 28 8.82 -8.90 10.35
CA ASP A 28 8.74 -9.65 11.60
C ASP A 28 7.39 -9.48 12.29
N LYS A 29 6.76 -8.31 12.11
CA LYS A 29 5.48 -7.96 12.72
C LYS A 29 4.30 -8.19 11.78
N HIS A 30 4.55 -8.72 10.58
CA HIS A 30 3.51 -9.06 9.61
C HIS A 30 2.59 -7.88 9.25
N GLY A 31 3.12 -6.66 9.36
CA GLY A 31 2.41 -5.43 9.04
C GLY A 31 2.33 -5.19 7.53
N MET A 32 1.58 -4.17 7.14
CA MET A 32 1.39 -3.75 5.75
C MET A 32 1.64 -2.25 5.60
N LEU A 33 2.27 -1.85 4.51
CA LEU A 33 2.36 -0.45 4.10
C LEU A 33 1.39 -0.21 2.93
N PHE A 34 0.45 0.71 3.13
CA PHE A 34 -0.37 1.26 2.08
C PHE A 34 0.15 2.65 1.75
N ALA A 35 0.65 2.86 0.53
CA ALA A 35 1.14 4.14 0.10
C ALA A 35 0.43 4.63 -1.15
N ASP A 36 0.24 5.93 -1.27
CA ASP A 36 -0.22 6.58 -2.49
C ASP A 36 0.68 7.77 -2.85
N ASN A 37 0.51 8.29 -4.07
CA ASN A 37 1.29 9.42 -4.56
C ASN A 37 0.46 10.70 -4.52
N GLY A 38 0.64 11.47 -3.45
CA GLY A 38 -0.10 12.69 -3.16
C GLY A 38 0.33 13.93 -3.95
N GLY A 39 1.14 13.83 -5.01
CA GLY A 39 1.34 15.02 -5.85
C GLY A 39 2.54 15.12 -6.78
N SER A 40 3.46 14.16 -6.87
CA SER A 40 4.63 14.35 -7.75
C SER A 40 5.26 13.08 -8.32
N SER A 41 5.86 13.22 -9.51
CA SER A 41 6.72 12.17 -10.09
C SER A 41 7.98 11.94 -9.25
N ALA A 42 8.46 12.96 -8.53
CA ALA A 42 9.57 12.83 -7.60
C ALA A 42 9.24 11.89 -6.43
N TRP A 43 8.03 12.02 -5.85
CA TRP A 43 7.54 11.12 -4.80
C TRP A 43 7.54 9.66 -5.25
N HIS A 44 7.13 9.38 -6.49
CA HIS A 44 7.19 8.03 -7.05
C HIS A 44 8.60 7.43 -6.99
N SER A 45 9.59 8.14 -7.55
CA SER A 45 10.98 7.69 -7.55
C SER A 45 11.54 7.53 -6.14
N GLN A 46 11.16 8.43 -5.22
CA GLN A 46 11.60 8.38 -3.83
C GLN A 46 10.98 7.24 -3.05
N PHE A 47 9.71 6.94 -3.27
CA PHE A 47 9.05 5.79 -2.65
C PHE A 47 9.73 4.49 -3.07
N PHE A 48 10.03 4.32 -4.35
CA PHE A 48 10.77 3.16 -4.86
C PHE A 48 12.20 3.12 -4.31
N GLY A 49 12.87 4.27 -4.19
CA GLY A 49 14.18 4.38 -3.55
C GLY A 49 14.15 3.99 -2.07
N LEU A 50 13.11 4.39 -1.34
CA LEU A 50 12.88 3.96 0.04
C LEU A 50 12.65 2.45 0.09
N MET A 51 11.80 1.90 -0.77
CA MET A 51 11.49 0.47 -0.75
C MET A 51 12.71 -0.41 -1.05
N ARG A 52 13.64 0.03 -1.91
CA ARG A 52 14.94 -0.66 -2.09
C ARG A 52 15.80 -0.63 -0.84
N GLN A 53 15.68 0.38 0.00
CA GLN A 53 16.37 0.40 1.29
C GLN A 53 15.63 -0.48 2.30
N VAL A 54 14.31 -0.41 2.40
CA VAL A 54 13.51 -1.15 3.38
C VAL A 54 13.49 -2.65 3.08
N LEU A 55 13.28 -3.05 1.82
CA LEU A 55 13.19 -4.44 1.36
C LEU A 55 14.19 -4.68 0.19
N PRO A 56 15.50 -4.74 0.45
CA PRO A 56 16.52 -4.80 -0.59
C PRO A 56 16.43 -6.03 -1.50
N ASP A 57 15.88 -7.15 -0.99
CA ASP A 57 15.78 -8.42 -1.70
C ASP A 57 14.38 -8.68 -2.29
N VAL A 58 13.49 -7.68 -2.28
CA VAL A 58 12.11 -7.82 -2.77
C VAL A 58 11.86 -6.84 -3.91
N GLU A 59 11.72 -7.38 -5.11
CA GLU A 59 11.38 -6.59 -6.30
C GLU A 59 9.87 -6.26 -6.34
N PRO A 60 9.49 -5.05 -6.81
CA PRO A 60 8.10 -4.70 -6.98
C PRO A 60 7.45 -5.46 -8.13
N ILE A 61 6.22 -5.91 -7.91
CA ILE A 61 5.35 -6.44 -8.95
C ILE A 61 4.28 -5.42 -9.34
N ARG A 62 3.77 -5.51 -10.57
CA ARG A 62 2.50 -4.86 -10.92
C ARG A 62 1.38 -5.64 -10.22
N VAL A 63 0.52 -4.96 -9.49
CA VAL A 63 -0.63 -5.62 -8.85
C VAL A 63 -1.75 -5.76 -9.89
N PRO A 64 -2.12 -6.99 -10.28
CA PRO A 64 -3.12 -7.20 -11.32
C PRO A 64 -4.54 -6.97 -10.77
N LEU A 65 -5.47 -6.59 -11.66
CA LEU A 65 -6.88 -6.29 -11.29
C LEU A 65 -7.66 -7.51 -10.78
N ASP A 66 -7.19 -8.73 -11.03
CA ASP A 66 -7.76 -9.96 -10.49
C ASP A 66 -7.24 -10.29 -9.08
N HIS A 67 -6.25 -9.55 -8.56
CA HIS A 67 -5.78 -9.70 -7.19
C HIS A 67 -6.94 -9.40 -6.21
N PRO A 68 -7.10 -10.17 -5.11
CA PRO A 68 -8.20 -9.97 -4.16
C PRO A 68 -8.31 -8.55 -3.56
N ILE A 69 -7.22 -7.79 -3.56
CA ILE A 69 -7.20 -6.38 -3.10
C ILE A 69 -7.96 -5.43 -4.05
N HIS A 70 -8.16 -5.82 -5.31
CA HIS A 70 -8.93 -5.10 -6.32
C HIS A 70 -10.34 -5.65 -6.47
N ARG A 71 -10.83 -6.43 -5.49
CA ARG A 71 -12.20 -6.97 -5.52
C ARG A 71 -13.23 -5.85 -5.74
N SER A 72 -14.05 -6.00 -6.78
CA SER A 72 -15.07 -5.01 -7.17
C SER A 72 -14.50 -3.63 -7.52
N VAL A 73 -13.23 -3.56 -7.93
CA VAL A 73 -12.55 -2.38 -8.46
C VAL A 73 -12.16 -2.69 -9.92
N PRO A 74 -12.98 -2.30 -10.91
CA PRO A 74 -12.84 -2.78 -12.30
C PRO A 74 -11.65 -2.17 -13.06
N PHE A 75 -11.04 -1.14 -12.50
CA PHE A 75 -9.85 -0.47 -13.02
C PHE A 75 -9.09 0.15 -11.85
N VAL A 76 -7.79 0.41 -11.99
CA VAL A 76 -7.03 1.18 -10.98
C VAL A 76 -7.54 2.62 -11.01
N PRO A 77 -8.22 3.12 -9.95
CA PRO A 77 -8.86 4.43 -9.99
C PRO A 77 -7.82 5.53 -9.84
N ILE A 78 -7.72 6.42 -10.84
CA ILE A 78 -6.72 7.48 -10.86
C ILE A 78 -7.41 8.83 -10.69
N VAL A 79 -7.09 9.54 -9.61
CA VAL A 79 -7.42 10.97 -9.46
C VAL A 79 -6.48 11.80 -10.33
N ALA A 80 -5.18 11.70 -10.06
CA ALA A 80 -4.12 12.32 -10.86
C ALA A 80 -2.95 11.34 -11.05
N PRO A 81 -2.42 11.18 -12.28
CA PRO A 81 -1.43 10.14 -12.61
C PRO A 81 0.01 10.53 -12.25
N HIS A 82 0.27 11.01 -11.03
CA HIS A 82 1.57 11.56 -10.62
C HIS A 82 2.74 10.59 -10.81
N GLY A 83 2.55 9.32 -10.45
CA GLY A 83 3.49 8.20 -10.61
C GLY A 83 3.10 7.25 -11.73
N GLY A 84 2.22 7.64 -12.64
CA GLY A 84 1.70 6.81 -13.73
C GLY A 84 0.33 6.19 -13.44
N ARG A 85 0.06 5.02 -14.04
CA ARG A 85 -1.27 4.36 -14.02
C ARG A 85 -1.22 2.90 -13.53
N ILE A 86 -0.08 2.48 -13.01
CA ILE A 86 0.16 1.11 -12.57
C ILE A 86 0.31 1.11 -11.05
N ALA A 87 -0.51 0.31 -10.38
CA ALA A 87 -0.33 0.01 -8.97
C ALA A 87 0.78 -1.04 -8.79
N TYR A 88 1.62 -0.83 -7.79
CA TYR A 88 2.75 -1.72 -7.50
C TYR A 88 2.63 -2.35 -6.12
N GLY A 89 3.32 -3.47 -5.95
CA GLY A 89 3.27 -4.26 -4.74
C GLY A 89 4.58 -4.94 -4.41
N TRP A 90 4.83 -5.16 -3.12
CA TRP A 90 5.95 -5.97 -2.64
C TRP A 90 5.40 -7.18 -1.90
N VAL A 91 5.81 -8.37 -2.32
CA VAL A 91 5.29 -9.63 -1.80
C VAL A 91 6.32 -10.27 -0.88
N ILE A 92 5.90 -10.63 0.33
CA ILE A 92 6.71 -11.33 1.34
C ILE A 92 5.89 -12.52 1.79
N ASP A 93 6.46 -13.72 1.88
CA ASP A 93 5.76 -14.93 2.36
C ASP A 93 4.38 -15.17 1.71
N SER A 94 4.28 -14.94 0.40
CA SER A 94 3.04 -15.07 -0.40
C SER A 94 1.90 -14.11 -0.04
N ARG A 95 2.17 -13.03 0.72
CA ARG A 95 1.22 -11.95 0.98
C ARG A 95 1.73 -10.62 0.41
N LEU A 96 0.79 -9.73 0.10
CA LEU A 96 1.11 -8.38 -0.31
C LEU A 96 1.45 -7.53 0.91
N ALA A 97 2.74 -7.34 1.17
CA ALA A 97 3.22 -6.58 2.32
C ALA A 97 3.20 -5.06 2.09
N VAL A 98 3.30 -4.64 0.83
CA VAL A 98 3.20 -3.22 0.45
C VAL A 98 2.27 -3.09 -0.75
N TYR A 99 1.36 -2.12 -0.71
CA TYR A 99 0.58 -1.67 -1.86
C TYR A 99 0.88 -0.20 -2.11
N TYR A 100 1.35 0.12 -3.32
CA TYR A 100 1.61 1.47 -3.78
C TYR A 100 0.64 1.86 -4.89
N HIS A 101 -0.12 2.92 -4.66
CA HIS A 101 -0.97 3.55 -5.66
C HIS A 101 -0.23 4.72 -6.34
N PRO A 102 -0.25 4.83 -7.68
CA PRO A 102 0.55 5.83 -8.40
C PRO A 102 -0.07 7.23 -8.42
N GLY A 103 -1.29 7.40 -7.91
CA GLY A 103 -1.98 8.69 -7.83
C GLY A 103 -2.57 8.95 -6.45
N ASP A 104 -3.00 10.19 -6.21
CA ASP A 104 -3.54 10.66 -4.94
C ASP A 104 -4.99 10.18 -4.75
N ILE A 105 -5.17 9.01 -4.15
CA ILE A 105 -6.51 8.48 -3.86
C ILE A 105 -7.06 9.09 -2.59
N GLY A 106 -6.19 9.63 -1.73
CA GLY A 106 -6.58 10.41 -0.56
C GLY A 106 -7.43 11.62 -0.93
N ASP A 107 -7.12 12.28 -2.04
CA ASP A 107 -7.88 13.45 -2.52
C ASP A 107 -9.31 13.10 -2.93
N ALA A 108 -9.55 11.88 -3.44
CA ALA A 108 -10.92 11.39 -3.68
C ALA A 108 -11.69 11.10 -2.38
N TRP A 109 -10.99 10.84 -1.27
CA TRP A 109 -11.63 10.59 0.02
C TRP A 109 -12.07 11.88 0.74
N ALA A 110 -11.48 13.02 0.36
CA ALA A 110 -11.84 14.34 0.89
C ALA A 110 -13.18 14.84 0.34
N ASP A 111 -13.71 15.88 0.99
CA ASP A 111 -14.94 16.55 0.56
C ASP A 111 -14.80 17.07 -0.89
N GLY A 112 -15.85 16.85 -1.70
CA GLY A 112 -15.83 17.22 -3.11
C GLY A 112 -15.06 16.26 -4.02
N HIS A 113 -14.46 15.20 -3.47
CA HIS A 113 -13.88 14.07 -4.20
C HIS A 113 -12.89 14.48 -5.30
N ALA A 114 -12.06 15.49 -5.05
CA ALA A 114 -11.16 16.08 -6.05
C ALA A 114 -11.83 16.52 -7.38
N GLY A 115 -13.17 16.62 -7.41
CA GLY A 115 -13.95 16.85 -8.63
C GLY A 115 -13.93 15.68 -9.63
N VAL A 116 -13.47 14.47 -9.25
CA VAL A 116 -13.50 13.31 -10.15
C VAL A 116 -14.91 12.73 -10.27
N PRO A 117 -15.24 12.01 -11.36
CA PRO A 117 -16.54 11.36 -11.50
C PRO A 117 -16.84 10.37 -10.39
N GLU A 118 -18.13 10.14 -10.11
CA GLU A 118 -18.60 9.18 -9.11
C GLU A 118 -17.99 7.79 -9.24
N SER A 119 -17.91 7.28 -10.47
CA SER A 119 -17.29 5.98 -10.74
C SER A 119 -15.83 5.90 -10.30
N VAL A 120 -15.10 7.02 -10.27
CA VAL A 120 -13.69 7.07 -9.86
C VAL A 120 -13.59 7.15 -8.33
N TYR A 121 -14.30 8.08 -7.68
CA TYR A 121 -14.18 8.20 -6.21
C TYR A 121 -14.78 6.99 -5.49
N GLU A 122 -15.86 6.38 -6.00
CA GLU A 122 -16.41 5.13 -5.45
C GLU A 122 -15.39 3.99 -5.55
N ALA A 123 -14.66 3.92 -6.67
CA ALA A 123 -13.58 2.96 -6.83
C ALA A 123 -12.40 3.25 -5.89
N CYS A 124 -12.07 4.52 -5.62
CA CYS A 124 -11.06 4.93 -4.63
C CYS A 124 -11.47 4.50 -3.20
N TYR A 125 -12.74 4.72 -2.81
CA TYR A 125 -13.25 4.28 -1.50
C TYR A 125 -13.21 2.76 -1.36
N ARG A 126 -13.66 2.03 -2.38
CA ARG A 126 -13.62 0.55 -2.40
C ARG A 126 -12.20 0.03 -2.33
N LEU A 127 -11.27 0.62 -3.07
CA LEU A 127 -9.86 0.24 -3.03
C LEU A 127 -9.28 0.46 -1.63
N GLY A 128 -9.48 1.61 -1.01
CA GLY A 128 -9.03 1.88 0.35
C GLY A 128 -9.61 0.88 1.36
N GLY A 129 -10.91 0.61 1.28
CA GLY A 129 -11.61 -0.41 2.07
C GLY A 129 -11.01 -1.80 1.90
N ASN A 130 -10.74 -2.22 0.66
CA ASN A 130 -10.14 -3.51 0.35
C ASN A 130 -8.73 -3.65 0.91
N VAL A 131 -7.89 -2.62 0.81
CA VAL A 131 -6.52 -2.64 1.35
C VAL A 131 -6.56 -2.80 2.87
N MET A 132 -7.43 -2.04 3.56
CA MET A 132 -7.63 -2.17 5.00
C MET A 132 -8.11 -3.57 5.38
N LEU A 133 -9.13 -4.09 4.70
CA LEU A 133 -9.67 -5.43 4.95
C LEU A 133 -8.63 -6.53 4.71
N TYR A 134 -7.87 -6.43 3.62
CA TYR A 134 -6.79 -7.36 3.27
C TYR A 134 -5.75 -7.41 4.39
N SER A 135 -5.24 -6.25 4.81
CA SER A 135 -4.25 -6.12 5.89
C SER A 135 -4.74 -6.77 7.19
N HIS A 136 -5.97 -6.48 7.63
CA HIS A 136 -6.51 -6.99 8.89
C HIS A 136 -6.81 -8.49 8.83
N THR A 137 -7.31 -8.99 7.69
CA THR A 137 -7.60 -10.40 7.51
C THR A 137 -6.32 -11.22 7.56
N ASP A 138 -5.29 -10.77 6.87
CA ASP A 138 -4.01 -11.47 6.78
C ASP A 138 -3.27 -11.47 8.12
N TYR A 139 -3.19 -10.31 8.78
CA TYR A 139 -2.63 -10.18 10.13
C TYR A 139 -3.37 -11.06 11.15
N SER A 140 -4.69 -11.16 11.05
CA SER A 140 -5.50 -12.02 11.93
C SER A 140 -5.17 -13.50 11.74
N LYS A 141 -4.99 -13.97 10.49
CA LYS A 141 -4.55 -15.34 10.20
C LYS A 141 -3.17 -15.62 10.79
N TRP A 142 -2.24 -14.69 10.66
CA TRP A 142 -0.90 -14.79 11.25
C TRP A 142 -0.93 -14.92 12.78
N LEU A 143 -1.73 -14.11 13.48
CA LEU A 143 -1.88 -14.25 14.93
C LEU A 143 -2.43 -15.62 15.33
N GLN A 144 -3.40 -16.14 14.58
CA GLN A 144 -4.00 -17.46 14.86
C GLN A 144 -2.99 -18.60 14.64
N THR A 145 -2.15 -18.54 13.62
CA THR A 145 -1.12 -19.57 13.39
C THR A 145 -0.05 -19.55 14.47
N ARG A 146 0.33 -18.38 14.99
CA ARG A 146 1.26 -18.26 16.13
C ARG A 146 0.69 -18.84 17.42
N LYS A 147 -0.55 -18.49 17.78
CA LYS A 147 -1.22 -19.05 18.96
C LYS A 147 -1.30 -20.58 18.94
N LYS A 148 -1.54 -21.17 17.76
CA LYS A 148 -1.55 -22.63 17.59
C LYS A 148 -0.17 -23.28 17.73
N LYS A 149 0.91 -22.55 17.42
CA LYS A 149 2.29 -23.01 17.62
C LYS A 149 2.71 -22.91 19.08
N ASP A 150 2.33 -21.83 19.77
CA ASP A 150 2.71 -21.57 21.17
C ASP A 150 1.89 -22.40 22.18
N GLY A 151 0.71 -22.89 21.78
CA GLY A 151 -0.15 -23.78 22.58
C GLY A 151 0.07 -25.28 22.35
N LYS A 152 1.10 -25.65 21.59
CA LYS A 152 1.62 -27.03 21.46
C LYS A 152 2.99 -27.09 22.10
#